data_AF-A0A6V7JC98-F1
#
_entry.id   AF-A0A6V7JC98-F1
#
_cell.length_a   1.000
_cell.length_b   1.000
_cell.length_c   1.000
_cell.angle_alpha   90.00
_cell.angle_beta   90.00
_cell.angle_gamma   90.00
#
_symmetry.space_group_name_H-M   'P 1'
#
loop_
_entity.id
_entity.type
_entity.pdbx_description
1 polymer ?
#
loop_
_entity_poly.entity_id
_entity_poly.type
_entity_poly.pdbx_seq_one_letter_code
_entity_poly.pdbx_strand_id
1 'polypeptide(L)' 'GRAASVARSLDEALENVAIISDPRKIPPEFEGKLVHLSGSLWVSEPLTEPDYGVVIEGIKLKRRVQVY' A
#
# COMPACT_ATOMS: atom_id res chain seq x y z
N GLY A 1 -0.21 9.55 -30.18
CA GLY A 1 1.14 9.24 -29.67
C GLY A 1 1.03 8.34 -28.45
N ARG A 2 1.85 7.30 -28.35
CA ARG A 2 1.75 6.24 -27.31
C ARG A 2 1.84 6.81 -25.88
N ALA A 3 2.68 7.83 -25.66
CA ALA A 3 2.80 8.52 -24.37
C ALA A 3 1.50 9.23 -23.93
N ALA A 4 0.81 9.90 -24.86
CA ALA A 4 -0.45 10.58 -24.57
C ALA A 4 -1.58 9.60 -24.19
N SER A 5 -1.58 8.41 -24.79
CA SER A 5 -2.53 7.34 -24.44
C SER A 5 -2.28 6.80 -23.03
N VAL A 6 -1.01 6.59 -22.64
CA VAL A 6 -0.65 6.09 -21.31
C VAL A 6 -0.96 7.11 -20.23
N ALA A 7 -0.63 8.38 -20.46
CA ALA A 7 -0.97 9.46 -19.53
C ALA A 7 -2.48 9.54 -19.29
N ARG A 8 -3.27 9.46 -20.36
CA ARG A 8 -4.74 9.48 -20.27
C ARG A 8 -5.30 8.26 -19.53
N SER A 9 -4.83 7.04 -19.82
CA SER A 9 -5.27 5.85 -19.10
C SER A 9 -4.89 5.89 -17.61
N LEU A 10 -3.79 6.56 -17.26
CA LEU A 10 -3.39 6.77 -15.87
C LEU A 10 -4.32 7.77 -15.17
N ASP A 11 -4.62 8.91 -15.80
CA ASP A 11 -5.56 9.90 -15.26
C ASP A 11 -6.95 9.30 -15.05
N GLU A 12 -7.47 8.56 -16.04
CA GLU A 12 -8.77 7.86 -15.95
C GLU A 12 -8.78 6.84 -14.80
N ALA A 13 -7.65 6.14 -14.57
CA ALA A 13 -7.51 5.22 -13.44
C ALA A 13 -7.47 5.95 -12.09
N LEU A 14 -6.79 7.10 -12.01
CA LEU A 14 -6.69 7.92 -10.80
C LEU A 14 -8.03 8.57 -10.42
N GLU A 15 -8.83 8.98 -11.41
CA GLU A 15 -10.16 9.55 -11.18
C GLU A 15 -11.15 8.52 -10.59
N ASN A 16 -10.94 7.22 -10.84
CA ASN A 16 -11.83 6.13 -10.39
C ASN A 16 -11.30 5.37 -9.16
N VAL A 17 -10.33 5.95 -8.44
CA VAL A 17 -9.76 5.32 -7.24
C VAL A 17 -10.80 5.27 -6.11
N ALA A 18 -11.05 4.08 -5.60
CA ALA A 18 -11.88 3.92 -4.41
C ALA A 18 -11.06 4.09 -3.13
N ILE A 19 -11.58 4.88 -2.18
CA ILE A 19 -10.94 5.05 -0.87
C ILE A 19 -11.48 4.00 0.10
N ILE A 20 -10.59 3.20 0.68
CA ILE A 20 -10.92 2.20 1.69
C ILE A 20 -10.41 2.68 3.06
N SER A 21 -11.31 2.69 4.04
CA SER A 21 -11.02 3.17 5.40
C SER A 21 -10.47 2.08 6.33
N ASP A 22 -10.84 0.80 6.13
CA ASP A 22 -10.32 -0.31 6.94
C ASP A 22 -9.29 -1.14 6.15
N PRO A 23 -7.99 -1.09 6.52
CA PRO A 23 -6.93 -1.82 5.85
C PRO A 23 -6.97 -3.33 6.07
N ARG A 24 -7.79 -3.82 7.02
CA ARG A 24 -7.81 -5.24 7.40
C ARG A 24 -8.77 -6.07 6.56
N LYS A 25 -9.68 -5.42 5.82
CA LYS A 25 -10.67 -6.10 4.99
C LYS A 25 -10.96 -5.27 3.76
N ILE A 26 -10.62 -5.81 2.59
CA ILE A 26 -11.04 -5.26 1.30
C ILE A 26 -12.40 -5.89 0.96
N PRO A 27 -13.46 -5.08 0.82
CA PRO A 27 -14.76 -5.59 0.40
C PRO A 27 -14.75 -6.17 -1.03
N PRO A 28 -15.51 -7.25 -1.34
CA PRO A 28 -15.53 -7.87 -2.66
C PRO A 28 -15.89 -6.93 -3.81
N GLU A 29 -16.63 -5.85 -3.55
CA GLU A 29 -16.99 -4.84 -4.55
C GLU A 29 -15.79 -4.04 -5.09
N PHE A 30 -14.61 -4.15 -4.47
CA PHE A 30 -13.37 -3.53 -4.93
C PHE A 30 -12.40 -4.49 -5.64
N GLU A 31 -12.80 -5.75 -5.84
CA GLU A 31 -12.01 -6.70 -6.62
C GLU A 31 -11.74 -6.18 -8.04
N GLY A 32 -10.47 -6.25 -8.46
CA GLY A 32 -10.01 -5.75 -9.76
C GLY A 32 -9.97 -4.21 -9.91
N LYS A 33 -10.25 -3.44 -8.84
CA LYS A 33 -10.22 -1.97 -8.88
C LYS A 33 -8.96 -1.39 -8.25
N LEU A 34 -8.60 -0.18 -8.66
CA LEU A 34 -7.56 0.60 -8.00
C LEU A 34 -8.13 1.22 -6.72
N VAL A 35 -7.43 1.01 -5.60
CA VAL A 35 -7.88 1.48 -4.28
C VAL A 35 -6.79 2.29 -3.58
N HIS A 36 -7.21 3.32 -2.86
CA HIS A 36 -6.36 4.09 -1.96
C HIS A 36 -6.69 3.71 -0.52
N LEU A 37 -5.66 3.33 0.23
CA LEU A 37 -5.76 2.87 1.61
C LEU A 37 -4.85 3.73 2.49
N SER A 38 -5.39 4.19 3.61
CA SER A 38 -4.64 4.99 4.58
C SER A 38 -5.05 4.60 6.00
N GLY A 39 -4.09 4.54 6.92
CA GLY A 39 -4.37 4.18 8.30
C GLY A 39 -3.12 4.22 9.18
N SER A 40 -3.34 4.06 10.49
CA SER A 40 -2.25 3.95 11.46
C SER A 40 -1.56 2.59 11.32
N LEU A 41 -0.23 2.57 11.38
CA LEU A 41 0.55 1.34 11.39
C LEU A 41 0.85 0.94 12.84
N TRP A 42 0.72 -0.36 13.13
CA TRP A 42 0.98 -0.94 14.44
C TRP A 42 2.06 -2.00 14.30
N VAL A 43 3.04 -1.98 15.20
CA VAL A 43 4.09 -3.00 15.31
C VAL A 43 3.96 -3.67 16.66
N SER A 44 4.05 -5.01 16.71
CA SER A 44 3.91 -5.77 17.96
C SER A 44 5.16 -5.67 18.83
N GLU A 45 6.34 -5.74 18.21
CA GLU A 45 7.63 -5.79 18.90
C GLU A 45 8.64 -4.86 18.20
N PRO A 46 9.44 -4.09 18.94
CA PRO A 46 10.48 -3.26 18.34
C PRO A 46 11.55 -4.12 17.67
N LEU A 47 12.27 -3.55 16.71
CA LEU A 47 13.40 -4.25 16.09
C LEU A 47 14.56 -4.25 17.11
N THR A 48 14.91 -5.43 17.61
CA THR A 48 15.98 -5.62 18.59
C THR A 48 17.12 -6.45 17.98
N GLU A 49 18.36 -5.99 18.14
CA GLU A 49 19.55 -6.78 17.84
C GLU A 49 20.41 -6.93 19.11
N PRO A 50 20.19 -8.02 19.90
CA PRO A 50 20.75 -8.18 21.25
C PRO A 50 22.28 -8.16 21.28
N ASP A 51 22.92 -8.79 20.29
CA ASP A 51 24.38 -8.92 20.20
C ASP A 51 25.09 -7.57 20.06
N TYR A 52 24.36 -6.55 19.58
CA TYR A 52 24.87 -5.19 19.38
C TYR A 52 24.24 -4.18 20.35
N GLY A 53 23.34 -4.61 21.25
CA GLY A 53 22.65 -3.73 22.20
C GLY A 53 21.73 -2.69 21.53
N VAL A 54 21.28 -2.92 20.30
CA VAL A 54 20.48 -1.97 19.53
C VAL A 54 19.00 -2.30 19.65
N VAL A 55 18.18 -1.33 20.06
CA VAL A 55 16.72 -1.41 20.04
C VAL A 55 16.19 -0.19 19.31
N ILE A 56 15.41 -0.41 18.24
CA ILE A 56 14.83 0.65 17.44
C ILE A 56 13.33 0.43 17.34
N GLU A 57 12.56 1.40 17.81
CA GLU A 57 11.14 1.52 17.48
C GLU A 57 11.02 2.07 16.05
N GLY A 58 10.87 1.16 15.10
CA GLY A 58 10.88 1.52 13.69
C GLY A 58 10.15 0.50 12.81
N ILE A 59 9.58 1.01 11.73
CA ILE A 59 8.81 0.23 10.77
C ILE A 59 9.53 0.23 9.42
N LYS A 60 9.84 -0.94 8.88
CA LYS A 60 10.41 -1.07 7.52
C LYS A 60 9.30 -1.37 6.53
N LEU A 61 8.88 -0.35 5.78
CA LEU A 61 7.92 -0.55 4.69
C LEU A 61 8.59 -1.29 3.53
N LYS A 62 8.07 -2.47 3.17
CA LYS A 62 8.49 -3.22 1.98
C LYS A 62 7.31 -3.32 1.02
N ARG A 63 7.41 -2.63 -0.11
CA ARG A 63 6.48 -2.80 -1.22
C ARG A 63 6.68 -4.20 -1.81
N ARG A 64 5.65 -5.04 -1.74
CA ARG A 64 5.57 -6.32 -2.48
C ARG A 64 4.51 -6.15 -3.57
N VAL A 65 4.85 -6.54 -4.79
CA VAL A 65 3.93 -6.55 -5.92
C VAL A 65 3.68 -8.01 -6.26
N GLN A 66 2.42 -8.43 -6.22
CA GLN A 66 2.00 -9.74 -6.70
C GLN A 66 1.15 -9.51 -7.95
N VAL A 67 1.52 -10.17 -9.03
CA VAL A 67 0.78 -10.19 -10.29
C VAL A 67 0.23 -11.60 -10.41
N TYR A 68 -1.09 -11.74 -10.55
CA TYR A 68 -1.78 -13.01 -10.76
C TYR A 68 -2.15 -13.17 -12.23
#